data_AF-A0AAV4S3Y7-F1
#
_entry.id   AF-A0AAV4S3Y7-F1
#
_cell.length_a   1.000
_cell.length_b   1.000
_cell.length_c   1.000
_cell.angle_alpha   90.00
_cell.angle_beta   90.00
_cell.angle_gamma   90.00
#
_symmetry.space_group_name_H-M   'P 1'
#
loop_
_entity.id
_entity.type
_entity.pdbx_description
1 polymer ?
#
loop_
_entity_poly.entity_id
_entity_poly.type
_entity_poly.pdbx_seq_one_letter_code
_entity_poly.pdbx_strand_id
1 'polypeptide(L)'
;ETAISICVWPAYLRVLYSVEAFIWINYGFQFLTIGIFGFFLTSFLPIGFEYGIEVTYPQSEVVCACILNTSTMIFGIILTEMLSHILESEGPLFATVSLITILFCAVFFK
;
A
#
# COMPACT_ATOMS: atom_id res chain seq x y z
N GLU A 1 -13.67 8.50 10.10
CA GLU A 1 -13.25 7.38 11.00
C GLU A 1 -12.98 6.08 10.25
N THR A 2 -13.90 5.62 9.39
CA THR A 2 -13.70 4.42 8.55
C THR A 2 -12.47 4.53 7.64
N ALA A 3 -12.24 5.68 6.99
CA ALA A 3 -11.09 5.89 6.11
C ALA A 3 -9.72 5.85 6.82
N ILE A 4 -9.67 6.12 8.13
CA ILE A 4 -8.43 6.01 8.93
C ILE A 4 -8.23 4.55 9.35
N SER A 5 -9.31 3.86 9.73
CA SER A 5 -9.27 2.43 10.05
C SER A 5 -8.75 1.60 8.88
N ILE A 6 -9.22 1.90 7.67
CA ILE A 6 -8.75 1.24 6.45
C ILE A 6 -7.24 1.52 6.24
N CYS A 7 -6.69 2.68 6.65
CA CYS A 7 -5.26 3.06 6.49
C CYS A 7 -4.33 2.36 7.47
N VAL A 8 -4.79 2.22 8.70
CA VAL A 8 -4.00 1.62 9.78
C VAL A 8 -3.96 0.10 9.65
N TRP A 9 -5.03 -0.51 9.15
CA TRP A 9 -5.13 -1.97 9.00
C TRP A 9 -4.07 -2.62 8.09
N PRO A 10 -3.76 -2.15 6.87
CA PRO A 10 -2.71 -2.72 6.03
C PRO A 10 -1.33 -2.51 6.62
N ALA A 11 -1.07 -1.38 7.30
CA ALA A 11 0.20 -1.17 8.00
C ALA A 11 0.39 -2.20 9.12
N TYR A 12 -0.66 -2.43 9.91
CA TYR A 12 -0.68 -3.47 10.94
C TYR A 12 -0.49 -4.88 10.36
N LEU A 13 -1.23 -5.25 9.31
CA LEU A 13 -1.13 -6.57 8.67
C LEU A 13 0.24 -6.79 8.02
N ARG A 14 0.88 -5.74 7.50
CA ARG A 14 2.24 -5.83 6.95
C ARG A 14 3.27 -6.13 8.03
N VAL A 15 3.14 -5.51 9.20
CA VAL A 15 3.97 -5.82 10.39
C VAL A 15 3.72 -7.25 10.85
N LEU A 16 2.46 -7.67 10.94
CA LEU A 16 2.07 -9.03 11.33
C LEU A 16 2.71 -10.08 10.41
N TYR A 17 2.58 -9.91 9.09
CA TYR A 17 3.21 -10.80 8.10
C TYR A 17 4.72 -10.89 8.28
N SER A 18 5.38 -9.77 8.58
CA SER A 18 6.84 -9.74 8.78
C SER A 18 7.26 -10.52 10.04
N VAL A 19 6.45 -10.48 11.10
CA VAL A 19 6.65 -11.28 12.33
C VAL A 19 6.41 -12.76 12.07
N GLU A 20 5.34 -13.11 11.35
CA GLU A 20 5.04 -14.49 10.96
C GLU A 20 6.14 -15.11 10.07
N ALA A 21 6.71 -14.31 9.17
CA ALA A 21 7.82 -14.69 8.32
C ALA A 21 9.11 -14.93 9.13
N PHE A 22 9.36 -14.15 10.18
CA PHE A 22 10.54 -14.31 11.04
C PHE A 22 10.44 -15.54 11.95
N ILE A 23 9.26 -15.84 12.49
CA ILE A 23 9.02 -16.97 13.40
C ILE A 23 8.92 -18.31 12.66
N TRP A 24 8.96 -18.32 11.31
CA TRP A 24 8.77 -19.51 10.48
C TRP A 24 7.46 -20.25 10.82
N ILE A 25 6.38 -19.49 11.01
CA ILE A 25 5.03 -20.05 11.21
C ILE A 25 4.56 -20.75 9.92
N ASN A 26 3.63 -21.70 10.06
CA ASN A 26 3.00 -22.43 8.95
C ASN A 26 2.66 -21.52 7.75
N TYR A 27 3.07 -21.95 6.55
CA TYR A 27 2.81 -21.25 5.29
C TYR A 27 1.33 -20.91 5.05
N GLY A 28 0.40 -21.75 5.54
CA GLY A 28 -1.04 -21.50 5.39
C GLY A 28 -1.53 -20.20 6.05
N PHE A 29 -0.94 -19.82 7.19
CA PHE A 29 -1.31 -18.58 7.88
C PHE A 29 -0.80 -17.34 7.15
N GLN A 30 0.41 -17.43 6.59
CA GLN A 30 1.01 -16.36 5.78
C GLN A 30 0.18 -16.04 4.52
N PHE A 31 -0.37 -17.06 3.85
CA PHE A 31 -1.28 -16.85 2.71
C PHE A 31 -2.57 -16.15 3.11
N LEU A 32 -3.12 -16.49 4.29
CA LEU A 32 -4.31 -15.82 4.81
C LEU A 32 -4.01 -14.34 5.11
N THR A 33 -2.92 -14.05 5.82
CA THR A 33 -2.51 -12.68 6.17
C THR A 33 -2.26 -11.84 4.91
N ILE A 34 -1.57 -12.37 3.89
CA ILE A 34 -1.33 -11.64 2.64
C ILE A 34 -2.63 -11.40 1.86
N GLY A 35 -3.56 -12.37 1.87
CA GLY A 35 -4.86 -12.24 1.20
C GLY A 35 -5.72 -11.16 1.83
N ILE A 36 -5.77 -11.12 3.17
CA ILE A 36 -6.45 -10.08 3.92
C ILE A 36 -5.76 -8.73 3.65
N PHE A 37 -4.43 -8.66 3.67
CA PHE A 37 -3.68 -7.45 3.35
C PHE A 37 -4.03 -6.89 1.96
N GLY A 38 -4.10 -7.74 0.93
CA GLY A 38 -4.49 -7.34 -0.43
C GLY A 38 -5.94 -6.83 -0.53
N PHE A 39 -6.86 -7.41 0.25
CA PHE A 39 -8.26 -6.96 0.31
C PHE A 39 -8.37 -5.52 0.84
N PHE A 40 -7.66 -5.21 1.92
CA PHE A 40 -7.66 -3.85 2.49
C PHE A 40 -6.93 -2.84 1.60
N LEU A 41 -5.85 -3.25 0.92
CA LEU A 41 -5.16 -2.40 -0.05
C LEU A 41 -6.05 -2.01 -1.24
N THR A 42 -6.84 -2.94 -1.76
CA THR A 42 -7.72 -2.67 -2.91
C THR A 42 -8.82 -1.65 -2.56
N SER A 43 -9.26 -1.65 -1.30
CA SER A 43 -10.29 -0.71 -0.82
C SER A 43 -9.82 0.74 -0.78
N PHE A 44 -8.51 1.01 -0.88
CA PHE A 44 -7.98 2.38 -1.01
C PHE A 44 -8.28 3.04 -2.32
N LEU A 45 -8.24 2.26 -3.39
CA LEU A 45 -8.36 2.76 -4.75
C LEU A 45 -9.69 3.50 -4.98
N PRO A 46 -10.88 2.94 -4.66
CA PRO A 46 -12.15 3.64 -4.88
C PRO A 46 -12.29 4.90 -4.02
N ILE A 47 -11.78 4.89 -2.79
CA ILE A 47 -11.83 6.06 -1.88
C ILE A 47 -10.97 7.21 -2.44
N GLY A 48 -9.80 6.89 -3.00
CA GLY A 48 -8.95 7.88 -3.66
C GLY A 48 -9.62 8.50 -4.90
N PHE A 49 -10.34 7.71 -5.68
CA PHE A 49 -11.10 8.21 -6.82
C PHE A 49 -12.25 9.13 -6.40
N GLU A 50 -13.03 8.75 -5.40
CA GLU A 50 -14.13 9.57 -4.86
C GLU A 50 -13.59 10.93 -4.39
N TYR A 51 -12.51 10.93 -3.62
CA TYR A 51 -11.85 12.16 -3.17
C TYR A 51 -11.30 13.01 -4.33
N GLY A 52 -10.67 12.40 -5.32
CA GLY A 52 -10.15 13.12 -6.49
C GLY A 52 -11.25 13.80 -7.31
N ILE A 53 -12.40 13.15 -7.45
CA ILE A 53 -13.57 13.70 -8.14
C ILE A 53 -14.15 14.89 -7.36
N GLU A 54 -14.29 14.77 -6.04
CA GLU A 54 -14.80 15.86 -5.20
C GLU A 54 -13.93 17.12 -5.29
N VAL A 55 -12.60 16.97 -5.32
CA VAL A 55 -11.65 18.09 -5.38
C VAL A 55 -11.65 18.78 -6.76
N THR A 56 -11.98 18.07 -7.83
CA THR A 56 -11.89 18.58 -9.21
C THR A 56 -13.23 18.98 -9.83
N TYR A 57 -14.30 19.01 -9.04
CA TYR A 57 -15.64 19.37 -9.53
C TYR A 57 -15.64 20.81 -10.12
N PRO A 58 -16.21 21.04 -11.33
CA PRO A 58 -17.09 20.16 -12.11
C PRO A 58 -16.41 19.46 -13.32
N GLN A 59 -15.18 18.95 -13.20
CA GLN A 59 -14.56 18.23 -14.32
C GLN A 59 -15.11 16.82 -14.54
N SER A 60 -14.97 16.35 -15.79
CA SER A 60 -15.36 15.00 -16.18
C SER A 60 -14.67 13.94 -15.32
N GLU A 61 -15.48 13.11 -14.67
CA GLU A 61 -15.04 12.01 -13.80
C GLU A 61 -14.07 11.06 -14.51
N VAL A 62 -14.29 10.81 -15.81
CA VAL A 62 -13.44 9.93 -16.62
C VAL A 62 -12.03 10.50 -16.76
N VAL A 63 -11.90 11.81 -16.99
CA VAL A 63 -10.59 12.47 -17.13
C VAL A 63 -9.84 12.44 -15.80
N CYS A 64 -10.55 12.71 -14.69
CA CYS A 64 -9.96 12.66 -13.35
C CYS A 64 -9.46 11.24 -13.00
N ALA A 65 -10.28 10.22 -13.25
CA ALA A 65 -9.91 8.83 -13.01
C ALA A 65 -8.71 8.39 -13.86
N CYS A 66 -8.65 8.78 -15.14
CA CYS A 66 -7.50 8.47 -16.00
C CYS A 66 -6.20 9.12 -15.49
N ILE A 67 -6.25 10.38 -15.03
CA ILE A 67 -5.08 11.09 -14.49
C ILE A 67 -4.62 10.43 -13.18
N LEU A 68 -5.56 10.11 -12.28
CA LEU A 68 -5.26 9.51 -10.97
C LEU A 68 -4.69 8.08 -11.12
N ASN A 69 -5.18 7.30 -12.09
CA ASN A 69 -4.63 5.99 -12.40
C ASN A 69 -3.22 6.10 -13.03
N THR A 70 -3.02 7.07 -13.92
CA THR A 70 -1.72 7.33 -14.55
C THR A 70 -0.68 7.74 -13.50
N SER A 71 -1.04 8.63 -12.56
CA SER A 71 -0.13 9.04 -11.48
C SER A 71 0.23 7.86 -10.58
N THR A 72 -0.75 7.05 -10.18
CA THR A 72 -0.52 5.84 -9.37
C THR A 72 0.45 4.88 -10.04
N MET A 73 0.35 4.71 -11.37
CA MET A 73 1.24 3.82 -12.12
C MET A 73 2.68 4.35 -12.20
N ILE A 74 2.86 5.66 -12.38
CA ILE A 74 4.18 6.30 -12.37
C ILE A 74 4.84 6.16 -11.00
N PHE A 75 4.11 6.48 -9.91
CA PHE A 75 4.60 6.29 -8.55
C PHE A 75 4.90 4.82 -8.24
N GLY A 76 4.06 3.91 -8.72
CA GLY A 76 4.28 2.47 -8.59
C GLY A 76 5.61 2.03 -9.18
N ILE A 77 5.92 2.44 -10.42
CA ILE A 77 7.19 2.10 -11.08
C ILE A 77 8.37 2.64 -10.27
N ILE A 78 8.34 3.91 -9.88
CA ILE A 78 9.44 4.53 -9.12
C ILE A 78 9.66 3.81 -7.79
N LEU A 79 8.60 3.53 -7.04
CA LEU A 79 8.70 2.85 -5.74
C LEU A 79 9.18 1.40 -5.89
N THR A 80 8.69 0.67 -6.90
CA THR A 80 9.15 -0.71 -7.15
C THR A 80 10.64 -0.75 -7.48
N GLU A 81 11.13 0.16 -8.32
CA GLU A 81 12.57 0.25 -8.63
C GLU A 81 13.40 0.59 -7.37
N MET A 82 12.96 1.55 -6.55
CA MET A 82 13.64 1.89 -5.30
C MET A 82 13.71 0.70 -4.34
N LEU A 83 12.62 -0.04 -4.17
CA LEU A 83 12.60 -1.22 -3.30
C LEU A 83 13.42 -2.38 -3.88
N SER A 84 13.42 -2.54 -5.19
CA SER A 84 14.25 -3.55 -5.87
C SER A 84 15.72 -3.30 -5.61
N HIS A 85 16.16 -2.05 -5.71
CA HIS A 85 17.56 -1.69 -5.42
C HIS A 85 17.96 -1.91 -3.96
N ILE A 86 17.06 -1.62 -3.01
CA ILE A 86 17.27 -1.90 -1.58
C ILE A 86 17.34 -3.42 -1.33
N LEU A 87 16.51 -4.19 -2.01
CA LEU A 87 16.46 -5.65 -1.88
C LEU A 87 17.78 -6.31 -2.32
N GLU A 88 18.38 -5.83 -3.42
CA GLU A 88 19.63 -6.37 -3.94
C GLU A 88 20.86 -5.99 -3.10
N SER A 89 20.86 -4.79 -2.50
CA SER A 89 22.02 -4.25 -1.77
C SER A 89 22.07 -4.69 -0.31
N GLU A 90 20.97 -4.54 0.42
CA GLU A 90 20.91 -4.72 1.88
C GLU A 90 20.18 -6.03 2.26
N GLY A 91 19.50 -6.66 1.31
CA GLY A 91 18.78 -7.91 1.50
C GLY A 91 17.30 -7.76 1.93
N PRO A 92 16.61 -8.88 2.16
CA PRO A 92 15.14 -8.90 2.30
C PRO A 92 14.62 -8.25 3.57
N LEU A 93 15.39 -8.26 4.66
CA LEU A 93 14.99 -7.64 5.93
C LEU A 93 14.91 -6.13 5.79
N PHE A 94 15.92 -5.49 5.19
CA PHE A 94 15.95 -4.05 4.98
C PHE A 94 14.88 -3.58 4.00
N ALA A 95 14.65 -4.33 2.91
CA ALA A 95 13.56 -4.06 1.98
C ALA A 95 12.17 -4.16 2.65
N THR A 96 12.01 -5.07 3.62
CA THR A 96 10.75 -5.22 4.35
C THR A 96 10.53 -4.07 5.34
N VAL A 97 11.59 -3.64 6.04
CA VAL A 97 11.53 -2.49 6.95
C VAL A 97 11.27 -1.20 6.18
N SER A 98 11.94 -0.96 5.05
CA SER A 98 11.71 0.24 4.23
C SER A 98 10.27 0.33 3.73
N LEU A 99 9.67 -0.80 3.31
CA LEU A 99 8.27 -0.86 2.90
C LEU A 99 7.32 -0.52 4.06
N ILE A 100 7.59 -1.01 5.27
CA ILE A 100 6.82 -0.64 6.48
C ILE A 100 6.95 0.87 6.77
N THR A 101 8.16 1.42 6.68
CA THR A 101 8.40 2.86 6.89
C THR A 101 7.67 3.73 5.89
N ILE A 102 7.68 3.35 4.60
CA ILE A 102 6.97 4.08 3.54
C ILE A 102 5.45 4.03 3.77
N LEU A 103 4.91 2.86 4.14
CA LEU A 103 3.48 2.74 4.47
C LEU A 103 3.10 3.57 5.70
N PHE A 104 3.92 3.55 6.75
CA PHE A 104 3.68 4.36 7.95
C PHE A 104 3.73 5.85 7.62
N CYS A 105 4.73 6.29 6.86
CA CYS A 105 4.82 7.66 6.35
C CYS A 105 3.53 8.05 5.59
N ALA A 106 3.05 7.20 4.68
CA ALA A 106 1.81 7.45 3.94
C ALA A 106 0.56 7.58 4.83
N VAL A 107 0.51 6.86 5.97
CA VAL A 107 -0.59 7.00 6.95
C VAL A 107 -0.52 8.34 7.68
N PHE A 108 0.68 8.83 8.00
CA PHE A 108 0.87 10.10 8.72
C PHE A 108 0.66 11.33 7.84
N PHE A 109 0.94 11.23 6.55
CA PHE A 109 0.75 12.32 5.58
C PHE A 109 -0.70 12.43 5.05
N LYS A 110 -1.63 11.68 5.63
CA LYS A 110 -3.07 11.79 5.36
C LYS A 110 -3.71 12.97 6.07
#